data_AF-A0A370CJS8-F1
#
_entry.id   AF-A0A370CJS8-F1
#
_cell.length_a   1.000
_cell.length_b   1.000
_cell.length_c   1.000
_cell.angle_alpha   90.00
_cell.angle_beta   90.00
_cell.angle_gamma   90.00
#
_symmetry.space_group_name_H-M   'P 1'
#
loop_
_entity.id
_entity.type
_entity.pdbx_description
1 polymer ?
#
loop_
_entity_poly.entity_id
_entity_poly.type
_entity_poly.pdbx_seq_one_letter_code
_entity_poly.pdbx_strand_id
1 'polypeptide(L)'
;MKEYHYTPINTESTRTTFFDYINNINVSPIDYFAVGIEDQTQKKLISLISRLEWQVYFDKNQITNNDPLIKAKKSSQRNILPFSEIDYIDSFGKEIMRQRILHGMKNGLLFIHKQQHLKYMIVLATGFSKFNHYSFLSKYYIQLTRLKNDLTKIIERDIHFIKC
;
A
#
# COMPACT_ATOMS: atom_id res chain seq x y z
N MET A 1 19.25 -15.03 -2.47
CA MET A 1 18.12 -14.37 -3.18
C MET A 1 18.34 -12.87 -3.09
N LYS A 2 18.19 -12.08 -4.16
CA LYS A 2 18.31 -10.61 -4.08
C LYS A 2 17.14 -10.03 -3.27
N GLU A 3 17.46 -9.19 -2.29
CA GLU A 3 16.50 -8.51 -1.43
C GLU A 3 15.81 -7.36 -2.16
N TYR A 4 14.54 -7.10 -1.84
CA TYR A 4 13.86 -5.92 -2.37
C TYR A 4 14.36 -4.66 -1.66
N HIS A 5 14.63 -3.62 -2.43
CA HIS A 5 14.98 -2.29 -1.90
C HIS A 5 13.79 -1.34 -2.01
N TYR A 6 13.58 -0.56 -0.96
CA TYR A 6 12.51 0.43 -0.90
C TYR A 6 13.03 1.86 -1.07
N THR A 7 12.28 2.67 -1.81
CA THR A 7 12.53 4.11 -1.92
C THR A 7 11.21 4.88 -1.85
N PRO A 8 11.07 5.91 -1.00
CA PRO A 8 9.87 6.73 -0.98
C PRO A 8 9.76 7.59 -2.25
N ILE A 9 8.53 7.80 -2.73
CA ILE A 9 8.25 8.79 -3.77
C ILE A 9 8.26 10.18 -3.12
N ASN A 10 9.24 10.99 -3.52
CA ASN A 10 9.46 12.34 -2.96
C ASN A 10 9.20 13.47 -3.95
N THR A 11 8.83 13.16 -5.20
CA THR A 11 8.50 14.15 -6.23
C THR A 11 7.36 15.05 -5.77
N GLU A 12 7.61 16.35 -5.66
CA GLU A 12 6.67 17.33 -5.11
C GLU A 12 5.31 17.29 -5.81
N SER A 13 5.31 17.31 -7.15
CA SER A 13 4.08 17.29 -7.95
C SER A 13 3.24 16.04 -7.70
N THR A 14 3.85 14.86 -7.59
CA THR A 14 3.16 13.61 -7.26
C THR A 14 2.61 13.66 -5.83
N ARG A 15 3.41 14.13 -4.87
CA ARG A 15 3.00 14.24 -3.47
C ARG A 15 1.79 15.16 -3.31
N THR A 16 1.86 16.36 -3.87
CA THR A 16 0.74 17.33 -3.82
C THR A 16 -0.50 16.74 -4.46
N THR A 17 -0.40 16.19 -5.67
CA THR A 17 -1.55 15.57 -6.36
C THR A 17 -2.16 14.43 -5.54
N PHE A 18 -1.34 13.60 -4.90
CA PHE A 18 -1.80 12.51 -4.05
C PHE A 18 -2.54 13.00 -2.81
N PHE A 19 -1.96 13.94 -2.06
CA PHE A 19 -2.58 14.47 -0.84
C PHE A 19 -3.87 15.23 -1.15
N ASP A 20 -3.86 16.06 -2.20
CA ASP A 20 -5.07 16.76 -2.66
C ASP A 20 -6.17 15.75 -3.03
N TYR A 21 -5.82 14.68 -3.74
CA TYR A 21 -6.76 13.64 -4.13
C TYR A 21 -7.36 12.92 -2.91
N ILE A 22 -6.54 12.38 -2.00
CA ILE A 22 -7.05 11.59 -0.86
C ILE A 22 -7.82 12.45 0.16
N ASN A 23 -7.47 13.73 0.31
CA ASN A 23 -8.16 14.64 1.23
C ASN A 23 -9.57 15.01 0.75
N ASN A 24 -9.85 14.86 -0.55
CA ASN A 24 -11.15 15.16 -1.15
C ASN A 24 -12.03 13.91 -1.35
N ILE A 25 -11.57 12.74 -0.92
CA ILE A 25 -12.30 11.48 -1.08
C ILE A 25 -12.96 11.09 0.24
N ASN A 26 -14.24 10.73 0.17
CA ASN A 26 -14.96 10.20 1.31
C ASN A 26 -15.26 8.71 1.11
N VAL A 27 -14.42 7.84 1.69
CA VAL A 27 -14.61 6.38 1.72
C VAL A 27 -14.52 5.90 3.16
N SER A 28 -15.44 6.34 4.01
CA SER A 28 -15.48 5.94 5.42
C SER A 28 -15.63 4.42 5.59
N PRO A 29 -14.88 3.77 6.51
CA PRO A 29 -14.01 4.37 7.54
C PRO A 29 -12.52 4.42 7.20
N ILE A 30 -12.13 4.43 5.91
CA ILE A 30 -10.71 4.49 5.50
C ILE A 30 -10.13 5.87 5.83
N ASP A 31 -9.01 5.87 6.55
CA ASP A 31 -8.27 7.07 6.96
C ASP A 31 -6.75 6.94 6.70
N TYR A 32 -6.35 5.87 6.01
CA TYR A 32 -4.99 5.60 5.59
C TYR A 32 -4.96 5.19 4.12
N PHE A 33 -4.02 5.78 3.37
CA PHE A 33 -3.81 5.52 1.96
C PHE A 33 -2.31 5.31 1.71
N ALA A 34 -1.97 4.28 0.93
CA ALA A 34 -0.65 4.15 0.35
C ALA A 34 -0.75 3.61 -1.07
N VAL A 35 0.18 4.05 -1.90
CA VAL A 35 0.23 3.73 -3.33
C VAL A 35 1.66 3.44 -3.71
N GLY A 36 1.92 2.40 -4.48
CA GLY A 36 3.28 2.03 -4.83
C GLY A 36 3.39 1.18 -6.07
N ILE A 37 4.60 1.13 -6.60
CA ILE A 37 4.98 0.35 -7.77
C ILE A 37 6.13 -0.55 -7.38
N GLU A 38 5.96 -1.84 -7.59
CA GLU A 38 7.02 -2.84 -7.48
C GLU A 38 7.47 -3.24 -8.88
N ASP A 39 8.78 -3.17 -9.12
CA ASP A 39 9.44 -3.81 -10.27
C ASP A 39 10.07 -5.12 -9.81
N GLN A 40 9.56 -6.21 -10.39
CA GLN A 40 10.00 -7.55 -10.06
C GLN A 40 11.37 -7.91 -10.64
N THR A 41 11.78 -7.26 -11.72
CA THR A 41 13.07 -7.47 -12.39
C THR A 41 14.18 -6.81 -11.59
N GLN A 42 13.96 -5.56 -11.17
CA GLN A 42 14.93 -4.79 -10.39
C GLN A 42 14.87 -5.07 -8.88
N LYS A 43 13.82 -5.75 -8.40
CA LYS A 43 13.55 -5.94 -6.97
C LYS A 43 13.44 -4.59 -6.25
N LYS A 44 12.79 -3.62 -6.88
CA LYS A 44 12.63 -2.27 -6.35
C LYS A 44 11.17 -2.00 -6.03
N LEU A 45 10.92 -1.38 -4.90
CA LEU A 45 9.60 -0.91 -4.49
C LEU A 45 9.68 0.58 -4.23
N ILE A 46 8.90 1.36 -4.98
CA ILE A 46 8.64 2.76 -4.63
C ILE A 46 7.22 2.94 -4.14
N SER A 47 7.02 3.81 -3.14
CA SER A 47 5.67 4.12 -2.67
C SER A 47 5.53 5.53 -2.12
N LEU A 48 4.29 6.00 -2.11
CA LEU A 48 3.84 7.18 -1.41
C LEU A 48 2.81 6.76 -0.36
N ILE A 49 2.97 7.25 0.86
CA ILE A 49 2.20 6.84 2.04
C ILE A 49 1.63 8.09 2.71
N SER A 50 0.34 8.08 3.07
CA SER A 50 -0.34 9.24 3.67
C SER A 50 0.08 9.52 5.11
N ARG A 51 0.53 8.49 5.86
CA ARG A 51 1.10 8.63 7.21
C ARG A 51 2.62 8.76 7.12
N LEU A 52 3.13 9.99 7.22
CA LEU A 52 4.55 10.29 7.06
C LEU A 52 5.44 9.51 8.03
N GLU A 53 5.07 9.43 9.31
CA GLU A 53 5.84 8.70 10.32
C GLU A 53 6.01 7.23 9.96
N TRP A 54 4.95 6.60 9.42
CA TRP A 54 5.02 5.24 8.94
C TRP A 54 5.91 5.11 7.71
N GLN A 55 5.88 6.09 6.79
CA GLN A 55 6.77 6.10 5.63
C GLN A 55 8.25 6.19 6.04
N VAL A 56 8.56 7.05 7.02
CA VAL A 56 9.92 7.20 7.57
C VAL A 56 10.36 5.91 8.25
N TYR A 57 9.49 5.26 9.03
CA TYR A 57 9.78 3.97 9.63
C TYR A 57 10.04 2.91 8.56
N PHE A 58 9.19 2.83 7.54
CA PHE A 58 9.29 1.87 6.44
C PHE A 58 10.62 2.03 5.68
N ASP A 59 11.01 3.27 5.40
CA ASP A 59 12.25 3.62 4.72
C ASP A 59 13.49 3.27 5.55
N LYS A 60 13.55 3.79 6.78
CA LYS A 60 14.69 3.62 7.68
C LYS A 60 14.98 2.15 7.97
N ASN A 61 13.93 1.33 8.12
CA ASN A 61 14.06 -0.07 8.51
C ASN A 61 13.99 -1.04 7.31
N GLN A 62 13.82 -0.54 6.08
CA GLN A 62 13.78 -1.34 4.83
C GLN A 62 12.93 -2.61 4.96
N ILE A 63 11.71 -2.48 5.52
CA ILE A 63 10.92 -3.63 5.98
C ILE A 63 10.26 -4.46 4.86
N THR A 64 10.44 -4.07 3.59
CA THR A 64 9.80 -4.67 2.41
C THR A 64 9.88 -6.20 2.36
N ASN A 65 11.02 -6.76 2.74
CA ASN A 65 11.24 -8.21 2.65
C ASN A 65 10.53 -9.00 3.75
N ASN A 66 10.24 -8.34 4.87
CA ASN A 66 9.67 -8.99 6.05
C ASN A 66 8.22 -8.59 6.33
N ASP A 67 7.72 -7.56 5.65
CA ASP A 67 6.35 -7.08 5.78
C ASP A 67 5.33 -8.18 5.43
N PRO A 68 4.47 -8.59 6.38
CA PRO A 68 3.50 -9.67 6.15
C PRO A 68 2.52 -9.40 5.01
N LEU A 69 2.10 -8.15 4.80
CA LEU A 69 1.21 -7.81 3.69
C LEU A 69 1.92 -7.96 2.34
N ILE A 70 3.20 -7.60 2.27
CA ILE A 70 4.01 -7.78 1.05
C ILE A 70 4.30 -9.26 0.79
N LYS A 71 4.54 -10.06 1.84
CA LYS A 71 4.67 -11.52 1.75
C LYS A 71 3.35 -12.16 1.25
N ALA A 72 2.21 -11.83 1.85
CA ALA A 72 0.89 -12.32 1.44
C ALA A 72 0.55 -11.96 -0.02
N LYS A 73 0.95 -10.75 -0.45
CA LYS A 73 0.84 -10.32 -1.84
C LYS A 73 1.65 -11.18 -2.82
N LYS A 74 2.82 -11.68 -2.39
CA LYS A 74 3.68 -12.54 -3.24
C LYS A 74 3.10 -13.93 -3.42
N SER A 75 2.44 -14.47 -2.39
CA SER A 75 1.81 -15.80 -2.43
C SER A 75 0.41 -15.80 -3.06
N SER A 76 -0.26 -14.65 -3.16
CA SER A 76 -1.63 -14.59 -3.67
C SER A 76 -1.74 -14.25 -5.17
N GLN A 77 -2.71 -14.89 -5.82
CA GLN A 77 -3.15 -14.57 -7.19
C GLN A 77 -4.30 -13.56 -7.23
N ARG A 78 -4.87 -13.17 -6.09
CA ARG A 78 -6.02 -12.25 -6.03
C ARG A 78 -5.60 -10.80 -6.30
N ASN A 79 -6.45 -10.05 -6.99
CA ASN A 79 -6.27 -8.61 -7.23
C ASN A 79 -6.72 -7.73 -6.05
N ILE A 80 -7.50 -8.28 -5.12
CA ILE A 80 -7.95 -7.61 -3.91
C ILE A 80 -7.67 -8.55 -2.74
N LEU A 81 -6.90 -8.07 -1.78
CA LEU A 81 -6.57 -8.77 -0.55
C LEU A 81 -7.17 -8.01 0.62
N PRO A 82 -8.29 -8.49 1.20
CA PRO A 82 -8.69 -8.02 2.51
C PRO A 82 -7.64 -8.44 3.52
N PHE A 83 -7.35 -7.53 4.44
CA PHE A 83 -6.55 -7.83 5.60
C PHE A 83 -7.23 -7.37 6.87
N SER A 84 -7.24 -8.27 7.84
CA SER A 84 -7.52 -8.00 9.25
C SER A 84 -6.38 -8.65 10.00
N GLU A 85 -5.62 -7.88 10.77
CA GLU A 85 -4.62 -8.44 11.70
C GLU A 85 -3.78 -9.57 11.05
N ILE A 86 -3.15 -9.27 9.90
CA ILE A 86 -2.43 -10.27 9.09
C ILE A 86 -1.49 -11.09 9.97
N ASP A 87 -1.63 -12.41 9.87
CA ASP A 87 -0.72 -13.34 10.54
C ASP A 87 0.73 -13.06 10.14
N TYR A 88 1.58 -12.93 11.15
CA TYR A 88 3.02 -12.83 10.97
C TYR A 88 3.64 -14.23 11.07
N ILE A 89 4.66 -14.48 10.25
CA ILE A 89 5.36 -15.77 10.21
C ILE A 89 6.54 -15.80 11.20
N ASP A 90 7.09 -14.63 11.52
CA ASP A 90 8.30 -14.48 12.33
C ASP A 90 8.18 -13.28 13.29
N SER A 91 9.12 -13.15 14.23
CA SER A 91 9.15 -12.08 15.23
C SER A 91 9.30 -10.69 14.60
N PHE A 92 9.96 -10.58 13.45
CA PHE A 92 10.11 -9.32 12.73
C PHE A 92 8.77 -8.88 12.11
N GLY A 93 8.05 -9.80 11.48
CA GLY A 93 6.70 -9.60 11.00
C GLY A 93 5.75 -9.21 12.12
N LYS A 94 5.89 -9.81 13.31
CA LYS A 94 5.12 -9.42 14.50
C LYS A 94 5.33 -7.96 14.85
N GLU A 95 6.59 -7.51 14.88
CA GLU A 95 6.92 -6.11 15.18
C GLU A 95 6.39 -5.16 14.11
N ILE A 96 6.50 -5.50 12.82
CA ILE A 96 5.90 -4.71 11.73
C ILE A 96 4.39 -4.55 11.92
N MET A 97 3.70 -5.63 12.24
CA MET A 97 2.25 -5.59 12.46
C MET A 97 1.89 -4.76 13.70
N ARG A 98 2.68 -4.86 14.78
CA ARG A 98 2.52 -4.00 15.96
C ARG A 98 2.66 -2.52 15.59
N GLN A 99 3.69 -2.16 14.83
CA GLN A 99 3.91 -0.78 14.39
C GLN A 99 2.77 -0.28 13.50
N ARG A 100 2.28 -1.09 12.55
CA ARG A 100 1.09 -0.72 11.75
C ARG A 100 -0.12 -0.40 12.62
N ILE A 101 -0.38 -1.23 13.63
CA ILE A 101 -1.50 -1.02 14.56
C ILE A 101 -1.33 0.29 15.34
N LEU A 102 -0.10 0.61 15.80
CA LEU A 102 0.20 1.88 16.47
C LEU A 102 -0.04 3.10 15.57
N HIS A 103 0.19 2.95 14.27
CA HIS A 103 -0.14 3.98 13.27
C HIS A 103 -1.60 3.91 12.77
N GLY A 104 -2.49 3.22 13.49
CA GLY A 104 -3.93 3.18 13.19
C GLY A 104 -4.32 2.28 12.02
N MET A 105 -3.42 1.45 11.49
CA MET A 105 -3.70 0.56 10.36
C MET A 105 -3.99 -0.86 10.84
N LYS A 106 -5.20 -1.12 11.32
CA LYS A 106 -5.60 -2.44 11.84
C LYS A 106 -6.21 -3.33 10.77
N ASN A 107 -7.10 -2.77 9.95
CA ASN A 107 -7.87 -3.47 8.94
C ASN A 107 -7.80 -2.71 7.62
N GLY A 108 -8.04 -3.39 6.51
CA GLY A 108 -8.06 -2.73 5.21
C GLY A 108 -8.09 -3.64 4.00
N LEU A 109 -7.78 -3.05 2.85
CA LEU A 109 -7.72 -3.69 1.56
C LEU A 109 -6.39 -3.35 0.89
N LEU A 110 -5.75 -4.36 0.31
CA LEU A 110 -4.68 -4.19 -0.65
C LEU A 110 -5.22 -4.52 -2.05
N PHE A 111 -5.25 -3.51 -2.92
CA PHE A 111 -5.49 -3.69 -4.34
C PHE A 111 -4.16 -3.92 -5.06
N ILE A 112 -4.19 -4.85 -5.98
CA ILE A 112 -3.05 -5.26 -6.78
C ILE A 112 -3.47 -5.15 -8.24
N HIS A 113 -2.66 -4.43 -9.01
CA HIS A 113 -2.80 -4.37 -10.45
C HIS A 113 -1.44 -4.67 -11.09
N LYS A 114 -1.42 -5.54 -12.10
CA LYS A 114 -0.20 -5.89 -12.84
C LYS A 114 -0.29 -5.30 -14.24
N GLN A 115 0.80 -4.69 -14.68
CA GLN A 115 0.99 -4.23 -16.04
C GLN A 115 2.42 -4.51 -16.46
N GLN A 116 2.61 -5.40 -17.43
CA GLN A 116 3.93 -5.88 -17.83
C GLN A 116 4.72 -6.45 -16.62
N HIS A 117 5.94 -5.96 -16.38
CA HIS A 117 6.81 -6.35 -15.26
C HIS A 117 6.53 -5.56 -13.97
N LEU A 118 5.60 -4.60 -14.01
CA LEU A 118 5.27 -3.73 -12.89
C LEU A 118 4.03 -4.23 -12.14
N LYS A 119 4.09 -4.14 -10.82
CA LYS A 119 2.98 -4.44 -9.92
C LYS A 119 2.63 -3.19 -9.13
N TYR A 120 1.50 -2.59 -9.46
CA TYR A 120 0.92 -1.49 -8.71
C TYR A 120 0.19 -2.02 -7.47
N MET A 121 0.34 -1.30 -6.37
CA MET A 121 -0.21 -1.64 -5.08
C MET A 121 -0.90 -0.43 -4.49
N ILE A 122 -2.10 -0.63 -3.97
CA ILE A 122 -2.86 0.42 -3.30
C ILE A 122 -3.38 -0.17 -1.99
N VAL A 123 -2.98 0.42 -0.88
CA VAL A 123 -3.41 0.03 0.47
C VAL A 123 -4.37 1.07 0.98
N LEU A 124 -5.57 0.62 1.32
CA LEU A 124 -6.56 1.37 2.07
C LEU A 124 -6.65 0.76 3.46
N ALA A 125 -6.48 1.54 4.52
CA ALA A 125 -6.57 1.01 5.87
C ALA A 125 -7.38 1.89 6.81
N THR A 126 -7.77 1.28 7.93
CA THR A 126 -8.54 1.90 9.01
C THR A 126 -8.16 1.30 10.35
N GLY A 127 -8.30 2.12 11.40
CA GLY A 127 -8.19 1.68 12.79
C GLY A 127 -9.46 1.01 13.32
N PHE A 128 -10.54 0.99 12.55
CA PHE A 128 -11.82 0.45 12.97
C PHE A 128 -11.77 -1.08 13.10
N SER A 129 -11.93 -1.59 14.32
CA SER A 129 -11.79 -3.03 14.62
C SER A 129 -12.91 -3.89 14.02
N LYS A 130 -14.13 -3.35 13.88
CA LYS A 130 -15.30 -4.06 13.31
C LYS A 130 -15.42 -3.85 11.80
N PHE A 131 -14.31 -3.66 11.10
CA PHE A 131 -14.32 -3.44 9.66
C PHE A 131 -14.78 -4.69 8.92
N ASN A 132 -15.92 -4.61 8.22
CA ASN A 132 -16.43 -5.70 7.39
C ASN A 132 -16.03 -5.46 5.93
N HIS A 133 -15.02 -6.21 5.46
CA HIS A 133 -14.49 -6.06 4.10
C HIS A 133 -15.53 -6.30 3.01
N TYR A 134 -16.41 -7.30 3.20
CA TYR A 134 -17.42 -7.63 2.20
C TYR A 134 -18.43 -6.50 2.05
N SER A 135 -19.04 -6.06 3.17
CA SER A 135 -20.01 -4.95 3.15
C SER A 135 -19.38 -3.66 2.62
N PHE A 136 -18.11 -3.40 2.97
CA PHE A 136 -17.37 -2.25 2.48
C PHE A 136 -17.12 -2.32 0.96
N LEU A 137 -16.63 -3.46 0.46
CA LEU A 137 -16.39 -3.67 -0.97
C LEU A 137 -17.68 -3.56 -1.78
N SER A 138 -18.76 -4.17 -1.32
CA SER A 138 -20.08 -4.11 -1.99
C SER A 138 -20.61 -2.68 -2.02
N LYS A 139 -20.49 -1.92 -0.92
CA LYS A 139 -20.96 -0.53 -0.84
C LYS A 139 -20.16 0.42 -1.73
N TYR A 140 -18.85 0.28 -1.77
CA TYR A 140 -17.96 1.26 -2.41
C TYR A 140 -17.33 0.79 -3.72
N TYR A 141 -17.76 -0.34 -4.30
CA TYR A 141 -17.14 -0.98 -5.46
C TYR A 141 -16.76 -0.01 -6.60
N ILE A 142 -17.70 0.84 -7.03
CA ILE A 142 -17.46 1.79 -8.13
C ILE A 142 -16.44 2.85 -7.72
N GLN A 143 -16.57 3.41 -6.52
CA GLN A 143 -15.66 4.43 -6.00
C GLN A 143 -14.24 3.87 -5.82
N LEU A 144 -14.11 2.65 -5.29
CA LEU A 144 -12.84 1.95 -5.13
C LEU A 144 -12.18 1.67 -6.48
N THR A 145 -12.96 1.35 -7.51
CA THR A 145 -12.45 1.16 -8.87
C THR A 145 -11.86 2.45 -9.45
N ARG A 146 -12.58 3.57 -9.30
CA ARG A 146 -12.10 4.90 -9.74
C ARG A 146 -10.85 5.31 -8.97
N LEU A 147 -10.92 5.20 -7.64
CA LEU A 147 -9.80 5.46 -6.74
C LEU A 147 -8.56 4.67 -7.12
N LYS A 148 -8.72 3.38 -7.41
CA LYS A 148 -7.61 2.53 -7.83
C LYS A 148 -6.95 3.08 -9.10
N ASN A 149 -7.75 3.45 -10.10
CA ASN A 149 -7.23 3.96 -11.37
C ASN A 149 -6.57 5.34 -11.22
N ASP A 150 -7.17 6.24 -10.45
CA ASP A 150 -6.65 7.59 -10.26
C ASP A 150 -5.33 7.58 -9.48
N LEU A 151 -5.26 6.80 -8.41
CA LEU A 151 -4.03 6.60 -7.64
C LEU A 151 -2.91 5.94 -8.45
N THR A 152 -3.24 4.97 -9.32
CA THR A 152 -2.26 4.39 -10.26
C THR A 152 -1.70 5.47 -11.19
N LYS A 153 -2.55 6.28 -11.82
CA LYS A 153 -2.11 7.37 -12.71
C LYS A 153 -1.25 8.42 -12.02
N ILE A 154 -1.53 8.72 -10.75
CA ILE A 154 -0.74 9.68 -9.97
C ILE A 154 0.72 9.23 -9.87
N ILE A 155 0.96 7.95 -9.56
CA ILE A 155 2.32 7.43 -9.36
C ILE A 155 3.02 6.94 -10.64
N GLU A 156 2.28 6.75 -11.74
CA GLU A 156 2.88 6.38 -13.04
C GLU A 156 3.91 7.41 -13.53
N ARG A 157 3.79 8.67 -13.10
CA ARG A 157 4.77 9.72 -13.42
C ARG A 157 6.18 9.39 -12.88
N ASP A 158 6.23 8.63 -11.79
CA ASP A 158 7.47 8.24 -11.08
C ASP A 158 8.03 6.88 -11.53
N ILE A 159 7.44 6.24 -12.56
CA ILE A 159 7.93 4.94 -13.09
C ILE A 159 9.40 4.98 -13.47
N HIS A 160 9.88 6.12 -13.96
CA HIS A 160 11.27 6.27 -14.40
C HIS A 160 12.27 6.09 -13.25
N PHE A 161 11.89 6.43 -12.00
CA PHE A 161 12.71 6.18 -10.82
C PHE A 161 12.88 4.68 -10.50
N ILE A 162 12.09 3.82 -11.13
CA ILE A 162 12.21 2.36 -11.00
C ILE A 162 13.03 1.76 -12.13
N LYS A 163 13.34 2.49 -13.20
CA LYS A 163 14.12 1.96 -14.33
C LYS A 163 15.62 2.20 -14.20
N CYS A 164 16.05 2.96 -13.18
CA CYS A 164 17.44 3.28 -12.88
C CYS A 164 18.00 2.40 -11.75
#